data_AF-A0A812WYH8-F1
#
_entry.id   AF-A0A812WYH8-F1
#
_cell.length_a   1.000
_cell.length_b   1.000
_cell.length_c   1.000
_cell.angle_alpha   90.00
_cell.angle_beta   90.00
_cell.angle_gamma   90.00
#
_symmetry.space_group_name_H-M   'P 1'
#
loop_
_entity.id
_entity.type
_entity.pdbx_description
1 polymer ?
#
loop_
_entity_poly.entity_id
_entity_poly.type
_entity_poly.pdbx_seq_one_letter_code
_entity_poly.pdbx_strand_id
1 'polypeptide(L)'
;MGCTRPLNLQDLGCGPSITYNHINVEQWPDDYANEWREIQAQYPSQAPVDLGSMGYNGAISTYFPRSILEASHFQDGNVLEHFRGWNASWNHNEKYFDSLGSIDRSQVRPCNETRFMLPKPKADYLNVTGDSDGVRTQPNGDLIAFCYDGYFWLSPSCRANSTRCVPYLTAADGWGLDSMMQKVTAFDMPIAVGVAKNWTNMPLHVKSTFYWWIPDTTFLDLDPVHITFPPYDLSAWRRGDKRTATASSAINKLVSQDLSALAPVVEEFIRNLRFNMNDVMSMMKDRKATGDSHWDVAWEVEDVSMTGLPDKTKCFPGFGLYDTDRGAFTQSRNGTSFLECRACESGRYSSRLKDEKGLTHACKECAPGTSQSSGAALSCELCQLGEYQNSSGSQSCNRCNIGFYQDQKGSPLCRQCPSGTTLGFGSVAMTDCGCQNGYIKVETGPVNWSCEKCGEGLHCPSLGTQDGLVSGNSMLGRQFVPELLKNYHSTADNPLAVYRCQGDSHCPGGIPELQRWFARHSLH
;
A
#
# COMPACT_ATOMS: atom_id res chain seq x y z
N MET A 1 -5.19 -17.52 25.18
CA MET A 1 -5.89 -17.66 26.47
C MET A 1 -5.06 -18.55 27.35
N GLY A 2 -4.45 -17.95 28.37
CA GLY A 2 -3.60 -18.67 29.33
C GLY A 2 -3.91 -18.30 30.78
N CYS A 3 -4.37 -17.08 31.05
CA CYS A 3 -4.81 -16.66 32.37
C CYS A 3 -6.04 -15.74 32.26
N THR A 4 -7.08 -16.00 33.06
CA THR A 4 -8.14 -15.02 33.31
C THR A 4 -7.60 -13.86 34.15
N ARG A 5 -8.36 -12.76 34.29
CA ARG A 5 -8.01 -11.65 35.19
C ARG A 5 -7.65 -12.21 36.58
N PRO A 6 -6.45 -11.92 37.10
CA PRO A 6 -6.05 -12.41 38.41
C PRO A 6 -7.00 -11.86 39.48
N LEU A 7 -7.64 -12.74 40.22
CA LEU A 7 -8.58 -12.34 41.27
C LEU A 7 -7.83 -11.85 42.50
N ASN A 8 -6.60 -12.34 42.73
CA ASN A 8 -5.70 -11.93 43.79
C ASN A 8 -4.28 -12.49 43.56
N LEU A 9 -3.35 -12.18 44.47
CA LEU A 9 -1.94 -12.60 44.41
C LEU A 9 -1.72 -14.13 44.42
N GLN A 10 -2.72 -14.93 44.78
CA GLN A 10 -2.64 -16.38 44.90
C GLN A 10 -3.36 -17.11 43.77
N ASP A 11 -4.25 -16.43 43.05
CA ASP A 11 -4.96 -16.93 41.87
C ASP A 11 -4.67 -16.00 40.69
N LEU A 12 -3.61 -16.36 39.96
CA LEU A 12 -3.17 -15.64 38.77
C LEU A 12 -4.10 -15.86 37.56
N GLY A 13 -5.18 -16.63 37.72
CA GLY A 13 -6.16 -16.94 36.67
C GLY A 13 -5.70 -17.97 35.65
N CYS A 14 -4.54 -18.60 35.86
CA CYS A 14 -3.92 -19.48 34.87
C CYS A 14 -4.37 -20.94 34.99
N GLY A 15 -4.78 -21.55 33.88
CA GLY A 15 -5.13 -22.98 33.78
C GLY A 15 -3.91 -23.92 33.88
N PRO A 16 -4.04 -25.23 33.57
CA PRO A 16 -2.91 -26.15 33.57
C PRO A 16 -1.78 -25.67 32.65
N SER A 17 -0.52 -25.93 33.02
CA SER A 17 0.68 -25.48 32.29
C SER A 17 0.70 -25.99 30.85
N ILE A 18 0.32 -25.12 29.92
CA ILE A 18 0.55 -25.29 28.48
C ILE A 18 1.53 -24.18 28.10
N THR A 19 2.70 -24.54 27.56
CA THR A 19 3.70 -23.57 27.12
C THR A 19 3.27 -22.94 25.80
N TYR A 20 2.77 -21.71 25.85
CA TYR A 20 2.56 -20.89 24.67
C TYR A 20 3.78 -19.99 24.46
N ASN A 21 4.32 -19.95 23.24
CA ASN A 21 5.33 -18.96 22.88
C ASN A 21 4.65 -17.63 22.59
N HIS A 22 5.09 -16.58 23.27
CA HIS A 22 4.57 -15.24 23.12
C HIS A 22 5.54 -14.38 22.31
N ILE A 23 4.99 -13.60 21.40
CA ILE A 23 5.68 -12.52 20.69
C ILE A 23 4.88 -11.27 21.02
N ASN A 24 5.50 -10.32 21.70
CA ASN A 24 4.94 -9.00 21.93
C ASN A 24 5.68 -8.02 21.01
N VAL A 25 4.90 -7.36 20.17
CA VAL A 25 5.38 -6.40 19.17
C VAL A 25 4.71 -5.07 19.44
N GLU A 26 5.03 -4.43 20.56
CA GLU A 26 4.85 -2.98 20.82
C GLU A 26 5.14 -2.67 22.30
N GLN A 27 6.42 -2.64 22.68
CA GLN A 27 6.82 -2.27 24.04
C GLN A 27 7.69 -1.01 24.03
N TRP A 28 7.55 -0.20 25.09
CA TRP A 28 8.35 1.00 25.38
C TRP A 28 9.36 0.68 26.50
N PRO A 29 10.35 -0.22 26.30
CA PRO A 29 11.18 -0.73 27.38
C PRO A 29 12.02 0.36 28.07
N ASP A 30 12.35 1.45 27.37
CA ASP A 30 13.12 2.56 27.94
C ASP A 30 12.37 3.28 29.07
N ASP A 31 11.05 3.40 28.95
CA ASP A 31 10.20 4.03 29.97
C ASP A 31 10.00 3.15 31.20
N TYR A 32 10.21 1.84 31.06
CA TYR A 32 10.10 0.82 32.12
C TYR A 32 11.44 0.12 32.39
N ALA A 33 12.56 0.78 32.08
CA ALA A 33 13.88 0.13 32.06
C ALA A 33 14.35 -0.37 33.44
N ASN A 34 13.80 0.15 34.53
CA ASN A 34 14.10 -0.32 35.87
C ASN A 34 13.33 -1.62 36.16
N GLU A 35 12.02 -1.59 35.96
CA GLU A 35 11.10 -2.72 36.11
C GLU A 35 11.53 -3.88 35.21
N TRP A 36 11.95 -3.57 33.99
CA TRP A 36 12.49 -4.55 33.05
C TRP A 36 13.75 -5.25 33.60
N ARG A 37 14.71 -4.48 34.13
CA ARG A 37 15.92 -5.05 34.73
C ARG A 37 15.61 -5.91 35.96
N GLU A 38 14.62 -5.51 36.75
CA GLU A 38 14.16 -6.30 37.89
C GLU A 38 13.53 -7.63 37.44
N ILE A 39 12.65 -7.62 36.44
CA ILE A 39 12.04 -8.83 35.88
C ILE A 39 13.11 -9.78 35.32
N GLN A 40 14.09 -9.25 34.58
CA GLN A 40 15.21 -10.02 34.03
C GLN A 40 16.04 -10.67 35.14
N ALA A 41 16.32 -9.93 36.22
CA ALA A 41 17.10 -10.44 37.34
C ALA A 41 16.33 -11.48 38.17
N GLN A 42 15.02 -11.28 38.35
CA GLN A 42 14.17 -12.15 39.17
C GLN A 42 13.78 -13.45 38.46
N TYR A 43 13.62 -13.42 37.14
CA TYR A 43 13.13 -14.56 36.35
C TYR A 43 14.04 -14.88 35.15
N PRO A 44 15.34 -15.17 35.35
CA PRO A 44 16.32 -15.28 34.26
C PRO A 44 16.05 -16.40 33.25
N SER A 45 15.22 -17.39 33.58
CA SER A 45 14.83 -18.51 32.71
C SER A 45 13.39 -18.43 32.19
N GLN A 46 12.68 -17.32 32.46
CA GLN A 46 11.30 -17.09 31.98
C GLN A 46 11.13 -15.68 31.41
N ALA A 47 12.05 -14.76 31.71
CA ALA A 47 11.96 -13.38 31.27
C ALA A 47 12.04 -13.30 29.74
N PRO A 48 11.23 -12.42 29.10
CA PRO A 48 11.23 -12.31 27.66
C PRO A 48 12.57 -11.80 27.15
N VAL A 49 12.94 -12.18 25.94
CA VAL A 49 14.15 -11.72 25.26
C VAL A 49 13.79 -10.55 24.35
N ASP A 50 14.55 -9.46 24.44
CA ASP A 50 14.44 -8.34 23.52
C ASP A 50 15.22 -8.64 22.22
N LEU A 51 14.50 -8.69 21.10
CA LEU A 51 15.07 -8.90 19.77
C LEU A 51 15.43 -7.59 19.04
N GLY A 52 15.33 -6.46 19.73
CA GLY A 52 15.62 -5.12 19.26
C GLY A 52 14.42 -4.39 18.68
N SER A 53 14.67 -3.18 18.21
CA SER A 53 13.66 -2.25 17.71
C SER A 53 12.90 -2.79 16.49
N MET A 54 11.64 -2.37 16.36
CA MET A 54 10.79 -2.49 15.18
C MET A 54 11.20 -1.58 14.01
N GLY A 55 12.23 -0.75 14.18
CA GLY A 55 12.72 0.16 13.14
C GLY A 55 12.17 1.58 13.23
N TYR A 56 11.38 1.89 14.24
CA TYR A 56 10.86 3.22 14.53
C TYR A 56 10.80 3.50 16.03
N ASN A 57 10.73 4.78 16.40
CA ASN A 57 10.58 5.22 17.79
C ASN A 57 9.17 5.76 18.01
N GLY A 58 8.54 5.33 19.08
CA GLY A 58 7.35 5.97 19.60
C GLY A 58 7.70 7.33 20.21
N ALA A 59 6.76 8.27 20.14
CA ALA A 59 6.95 9.60 20.69
C ALA A 59 5.69 10.04 21.44
N ILE A 60 5.89 10.58 22.63
CA ILE A 60 4.85 11.22 23.44
C ILE A 60 4.95 12.73 23.24
N SER A 61 3.83 13.39 22.98
CA SER A 61 3.78 14.85 22.85
C SER A 61 2.41 15.44 23.20
N THR A 62 2.30 16.75 23.01
CA THR A 62 1.03 17.48 23.04
C THR A 62 0.55 17.68 21.60
N TYR A 63 -0.71 17.36 21.36
CA TYR A 63 -1.35 17.42 20.05
C TYR A 63 -2.60 18.30 20.07
N PHE A 64 -3.06 18.69 18.89
CA PHE A 64 -4.34 19.35 18.65
C PHE A 64 -4.86 19.00 17.24
N PRO A 65 -6.17 19.14 16.96
CA PRO A 65 -6.73 18.80 15.65
C PRO A 65 -6.14 19.64 14.50
N ARG A 66 -5.89 19.04 13.32
CA ARG A 66 -5.38 19.79 12.15
C ARG A 66 -6.32 20.91 11.69
N SER A 67 -7.63 20.73 11.85
CA SER A 67 -8.61 21.77 11.50
C SER A 67 -8.39 23.09 12.25
N ILE A 68 -7.79 23.04 13.45
CA ILE A 68 -7.39 24.23 14.20
C ILE A 68 -6.16 24.90 13.57
N LEU A 69 -5.18 24.11 13.13
CA LEU A 69 -4.00 24.63 12.44
C LEU A 69 -4.39 25.38 11.17
N GLU A 70 -5.25 24.77 10.36
CA GLU A 70 -5.74 25.36 9.11
C GLU A 70 -6.48 26.67 9.37
N ALA A 71 -7.32 26.70 10.42
CA ALA A 71 -8.02 27.91 10.83
C ALA A 71 -7.08 29.02 11.33
N SER A 72 -6.02 28.68 12.09
CA SER A 72 -5.05 29.67 12.59
C SER A 72 -4.17 30.21 11.49
N HIS A 73 -3.72 29.37 10.56
CA HIS A 73 -2.95 29.77 9.38
C HIS A 73 -3.76 30.71 8.50
N PHE A 74 -5.02 30.36 8.21
CA PHE A 74 -5.88 31.14 7.32
C PHE A 74 -6.24 32.52 7.89
N GLN A 75 -6.61 32.58 9.19
CA GLN A 75 -7.12 33.82 9.78
C GLN A 75 -6.00 34.73 10.29
N ASP A 76 -4.96 34.17 10.90
CA ASP A 76 -3.94 34.93 11.62
C ASP A 76 -2.51 34.69 11.12
N GLY A 77 -2.29 33.70 10.25
CA GLY A 77 -0.93 33.27 9.86
C GLY A 77 -0.12 32.66 11.01
N ASN A 78 -0.78 32.23 12.09
CA ASN A 78 -0.10 31.77 13.30
C ASN A 78 0.32 30.30 13.20
N VAL A 79 1.59 30.00 13.54
CA VAL A 79 2.24 28.69 13.42
C VAL A 79 2.11 27.91 14.73
N LEU A 80 0.97 27.23 14.92
CA LEU A 80 0.66 26.49 16.16
C LEU A 80 1.36 25.13 16.29
N GLU A 81 1.96 24.61 15.22
CA GLU A 81 2.78 23.39 15.25
C GLU A 81 4.13 23.58 15.97
N HIS A 82 4.48 24.82 16.35
CA HIS A 82 5.71 25.15 17.05
C HIS A 82 5.40 25.96 18.32
N PHE A 83 6.04 25.62 19.45
CA PHE A 83 5.74 26.22 20.76
C PHE A 83 5.75 27.75 20.78
N ARG A 84 6.57 28.41 19.95
CA ARG A 84 6.65 29.88 19.85
C ARG A 84 5.36 30.54 19.35
N GLY A 85 4.56 29.84 18.54
CA GLY A 85 3.25 30.34 18.09
C GLY A 85 2.20 30.38 19.21
N TRP A 86 2.52 29.82 20.39
CA TRP A 86 1.60 29.77 21.51
C TRP A 86 1.71 30.92 22.50
N ASN A 87 2.73 31.76 22.38
CA ASN A 87 2.95 32.83 23.34
C ASN A 87 1.78 33.84 23.35
N ALA A 88 1.18 34.02 24.54
CA ALA A 88 -0.06 34.76 24.76
C ALA A 88 0.11 36.29 24.66
N SER A 89 1.35 36.78 24.70
CA SER A 89 1.66 38.21 24.60
C SER A 89 1.42 38.78 23.21
N TRP A 90 1.43 37.94 22.17
CA TRP A 90 1.20 38.37 20.78
C TRP A 90 0.10 37.60 20.05
N ASN A 91 -0.44 36.51 20.62
CA ASN A 91 -1.45 35.66 19.97
C ASN A 91 -2.70 35.45 20.84
N HIS A 92 -3.85 35.29 20.17
CA HIS A 92 -5.15 34.99 20.76
C HIS A 92 -5.65 33.61 20.31
N ASN A 93 -4.97 32.57 20.79
CA ASN A 93 -5.21 31.20 20.34
C ASN A 93 -6.52 30.63 20.88
N GLU A 94 -7.02 31.14 22.02
CA GLU A 94 -8.25 30.70 22.68
C GLU A 94 -9.48 30.64 21.76
N LYS A 95 -9.53 31.49 20.74
CA LYS A 95 -10.67 31.59 19.82
C LYS A 95 -10.88 30.36 18.93
N TYR A 96 -9.85 29.52 18.78
CA TYR A 96 -9.93 28.30 17.97
C TYR A 96 -10.32 27.05 18.77
N PHE A 97 -10.36 27.17 20.10
CA PHE A 97 -10.62 26.07 21.03
C PHE A 97 -11.93 26.31 21.80
N ASP A 98 -12.41 25.25 22.43
CA ASP A 98 -13.55 25.37 23.33
C ASP A 98 -13.14 26.07 24.63
N SER A 99 -14.05 26.88 25.17
CA SER A 99 -13.83 27.57 26.43
C SER A 99 -13.79 26.58 27.61
N LEU A 100 -13.10 26.92 28.69
CA LEU A 100 -13.15 26.10 29.92
C LEU A 100 -14.57 25.97 30.49
N GLY A 101 -15.44 26.97 30.28
CA GLY A 101 -16.82 26.95 30.77
C GLY A 101 -17.73 25.98 30.01
N SER A 102 -17.41 25.65 28.75
CA SER A 102 -18.18 24.70 27.93
C SER A 102 -17.84 23.23 28.21
N ILE A 103 -16.77 22.96 28.97
CA ILE A 103 -16.36 21.59 29.30
C ILE A 103 -17.15 21.08 30.51
N ASP A 104 -17.88 19.98 30.34
CA ASP A 104 -18.59 19.33 31.43
C ASP A 104 -17.64 18.84 32.53
N ARG A 105 -17.75 19.43 33.73
CA ARG A 105 -16.95 19.08 34.90
C ARG A 105 -17.18 17.65 35.37
N SER A 106 -18.32 17.04 35.04
CA SER A 106 -18.56 15.62 35.35
C SER A 106 -17.52 14.71 34.67
N GLN A 107 -16.97 15.15 33.52
CA GLN A 107 -16.00 14.42 32.71
C GLN A 107 -14.53 14.73 33.07
N VAL A 108 -14.26 15.64 34.01
CA VAL A 108 -12.91 16.00 34.46
C VAL A 108 -12.67 15.46 35.86
N ARG A 109 -11.51 14.87 36.11
CA ARG A 109 -11.10 14.41 37.44
C ARG A 109 -10.77 15.60 38.34
N PRO A 110 -11.26 15.61 39.59
CA PRO A 110 -10.85 16.60 40.58
C PRO A 110 -9.33 16.60 40.80
N CYS A 111 -8.72 17.78 40.95
CA CYS A 111 -7.26 17.88 41.09
C CYS A 111 -6.71 17.10 42.30
N ASN A 112 -7.49 16.98 43.39
CA ASN A 112 -7.08 16.25 44.59
C ASN A 112 -6.96 14.73 44.39
N GLU A 113 -7.50 14.17 43.30
CA GLU A 113 -7.41 12.75 42.94
C GLU A 113 -6.32 12.48 41.89
N THR A 114 -5.49 13.47 41.59
CA THR A 114 -4.55 13.42 40.46
C THR A 114 -3.12 13.75 40.90
N ARG A 115 -2.19 13.63 39.95
CA ARG A 115 -0.78 13.97 40.11
C ARG A 115 -0.53 15.44 40.46
N PHE A 116 -1.53 16.32 40.36
CA PHE A 116 -1.46 17.68 40.89
C PHE A 116 -1.08 17.73 42.37
N MET A 117 -1.35 16.67 43.13
CA MET A 117 -1.05 16.56 44.56
C MET A 117 0.34 16.02 44.88
N LEU A 118 1.16 15.63 43.88
CA LEU A 118 2.49 15.07 44.13
C LEU A 118 3.49 16.18 44.54
N PRO A 119 4.15 16.10 45.71
CA PRO A 119 4.98 17.21 46.19
C PRO A 119 6.25 17.45 45.38
N LYS A 120 7.01 16.40 45.07
CA LYS A 120 8.31 16.51 44.39
C LYS A 120 8.23 17.17 43.01
N PRO A 121 7.32 16.78 42.10
CA PRO A 121 7.18 17.45 40.81
C PRO A 121 6.80 18.93 40.92
N LYS A 122 6.11 19.34 41.99
CA LYS A 122 5.66 20.72 42.20
C LYS A 122 6.78 21.58 42.80
N ALA A 123 7.64 20.99 43.62
CA ALA A 123 8.91 21.59 44.01
C ALA A 123 9.80 21.83 42.78
N ASP A 124 9.91 20.85 41.88
CA ASP A 124 10.65 21.00 40.63
C ASP A 124 10.05 22.08 39.74
N TYR A 125 8.71 22.11 39.60
CA TYR A 125 8.00 23.17 38.89
C TYR A 125 8.37 24.55 39.42
N LEU A 126 8.24 24.78 40.73
CA LEU A 126 8.53 26.08 41.34
C LEU A 126 10.00 26.47 41.17
N ASN A 127 10.92 25.51 41.33
CA ASN A 127 12.35 25.76 41.16
C ASN A 127 12.73 26.12 39.71
N VAL A 128 12.09 25.49 38.73
CA VAL A 128 12.40 25.70 37.30
C VAL A 128 11.73 26.95 36.75
N THR A 129 10.49 27.24 37.17
CA THR A 129 9.68 28.30 36.57
C THR A 129 9.63 29.59 37.40
N GLY A 130 9.82 29.49 38.72
CA GLY A 130 9.62 30.59 39.65
C GLY A 130 8.15 30.98 39.88
N ASP A 131 7.18 30.28 39.28
CA ASP A 131 5.75 30.61 39.42
C ASP A 131 5.17 30.07 40.74
N SER A 132 5.28 30.88 41.80
CA SER A 132 4.71 30.58 43.11
C SER A 132 3.18 30.52 43.11
N ASP A 133 2.52 31.27 42.23
CA ASP A 133 1.06 31.38 42.19
C ASP A 133 0.41 30.13 41.58
N GLY A 134 1.19 29.31 40.86
CA GLY A 134 0.75 28.02 40.32
C GLY A 134 0.75 26.87 41.33
N VAL A 135 1.28 27.10 42.53
CA VAL A 135 1.42 26.08 43.59
C VAL A 135 0.92 26.62 44.92
N ARG A 136 0.70 25.74 45.88
CA ARG A 136 0.39 26.11 47.26
C ARG A 136 0.97 25.10 48.24
N THR A 137 1.38 25.59 49.40
CA THR A 137 1.87 24.74 50.48
C THR A 137 0.71 24.27 51.34
N GLN A 138 0.62 22.96 51.55
CA GLN A 138 -0.33 22.34 52.47
C GLN A 138 0.16 22.48 53.92
N PRO A 139 -0.72 22.31 54.92
CA PRO A 139 -0.34 22.42 56.34
C PRO A 139 0.77 21.45 56.78
N ASN A 140 0.92 20.32 56.10
CA ASN A 140 1.96 19.33 56.34
C ASN A 140 3.32 19.70 55.69
N GLY A 141 3.41 20.84 55.01
CA GLY A 141 4.62 21.30 54.31
C GLY A 141 4.72 20.85 52.85
N ASP A 142 3.80 20.01 52.37
CA ASP A 142 3.81 19.53 50.99
C ASP A 142 3.43 20.65 50.00
N LEU A 143 4.21 20.78 48.93
CA LEU A 143 3.92 21.72 47.86
C LEU A 143 3.07 21.06 46.78
N ILE A 144 1.84 21.51 46.57
CA ILE A 144 0.92 20.95 45.56
C ILE A 144 0.57 21.99 44.49
N ALA A 145 0.02 21.56 43.36
CA ALA A 145 -0.49 22.52 42.37
C ALA A 145 -1.75 23.23 42.87
N PHE A 146 -1.94 24.47 42.44
CA PHE A 146 -3.13 25.25 42.76
C PHE A 146 -4.13 25.24 41.60
N CYS A 147 -5.23 24.50 41.77
CA CYS A 147 -6.35 24.49 40.82
C CYS A 147 -7.45 25.45 41.30
N TYR A 148 -7.74 26.48 40.50
CA TYR A 148 -8.65 27.58 40.86
C TYR A 148 -10.10 27.13 41.03
N ASP A 149 -10.59 26.30 40.12
CA ASP A 149 -11.94 25.74 40.15
C ASP A 149 -12.00 24.32 40.71
N GLY A 150 -10.86 23.79 41.20
CA GLY A 150 -10.72 22.43 41.69
C GLY A 150 -10.51 21.36 40.60
N TYR A 151 -10.57 21.72 39.31
CA TYR A 151 -10.47 20.78 38.19
C TYR A 151 -9.34 21.12 37.21
N PHE A 152 -9.12 22.41 36.95
CA PHE A 152 -8.09 22.89 36.04
C PHE A 152 -7.01 23.67 36.78
N TRP A 153 -5.77 23.38 36.40
CA TRP A 153 -4.62 24.22 36.73
C TRP A 153 -4.37 25.23 35.59
N LEU A 154 -4.25 26.51 35.92
CA LEU A 154 -4.11 27.59 34.94
C LEU A 154 -2.66 28.08 34.86
N SER A 155 -2.12 28.13 33.65
CA SER A 155 -0.82 28.78 33.38
C SER A 155 -0.86 30.28 33.69
N PRO A 156 0.30 30.90 34.02
CA PRO A 156 0.35 32.33 34.35
C PRO A 156 -0.28 33.24 33.27
N SER A 157 -0.10 32.88 32.01
CA SER A 157 -0.51 33.67 30.83
C SER A 157 -2.03 33.83 30.68
N CYS A 158 -2.83 32.96 31.30
CA CYS A 158 -4.29 33.03 31.25
C CYS A 158 -4.98 32.99 32.62
N ARG A 159 -4.22 32.88 33.71
CA ARG A 159 -4.74 32.77 35.07
C ARG A 159 -5.53 34.00 35.54
N ALA A 160 -5.11 35.20 35.13
CA ALA A 160 -5.82 36.44 35.46
C ALA A 160 -7.16 36.57 34.70
N ASN A 161 -7.29 35.91 33.55
CA ASN A 161 -8.52 35.89 32.76
C ASN A 161 -8.71 34.52 32.12
N SER A 162 -9.47 33.65 32.78
CA SER A 162 -9.64 32.24 32.39
C SER A 162 -10.32 32.06 31.02
N THR A 163 -10.95 33.10 30.46
CA THR A 163 -11.51 33.03 29.10
C THR A 163 -10.44 32.98 28.02
N ARG A 164 -9.20 33.37 28.35
CA ARG A 164 -8.04 33.24 27.45
C ARG A 164 -7.40 31.87 27.49
N CYS A 165 -7.84 30.98 28.38
CA CYS A 165 -7.21 29.68 28.51
C CYS A 165 -7.67 28.69 27.43
N VAL A 166 -6.71 28.05 26.78
CA VAL A 166 -6.90 26.88 25.92
C VAL A 166 -6.90 25.62 26.78
N PRO A 167 -7.92 24.75 26.68
CA PRO A 167 -7.92 23.50 27.41
C PRO A 167 -6.82 22.55 26.93
N TYR A 168 -6.11 21.96 27.88
CA TYR A 168 -5.24 20.79 27.70
C TYR A 168 -5.79 19.62 28.50
N LEU A 169 -6.04 18.51 27.82
CA LEU A 169 -6.57 17.29 28.44
C LEU A 169 -5.50 16.20 28.47
N THR A 170 -5.38 15.52 29.60
CA THR A 170 -4.57 14.30 29.76
C THR A 170 -5.39 13.20 30.43
N ALA A 171 -4.85 11.99 30.52
CA ALA A 171 -5.54 10.80 31.00
C ALA A 171 -5.06 10.33 32.38
N ALA A 172 -5.65 9.22 32.84
CA ALA A 172 -5.30 8.49 34.06
C ALA A 172 -5.27 9.42 35.29
N ASP A 173 -4.16 9.45 36.01
CA ASP A 173 -3.90 10.35 37.13
C ASP A 173 -3.22 11.67 36.69
N GLY A 174 -2.89 11.82 35.41
CA GLY A 174 -2.28 13.05 34.85
C GLY A 174 -0.99 12.79 34.06
N TRP A 175 -1.03 11.98 33.01
CA TRP A 175 0.16 11.70 32.20
C TRP A 175 0.77 12.97 31.60
N GLY A 176 2.11 13.10 31.68
CA GLY A 176 2.83 14.26 31.16
C GLY A 176 2.55 15.61 31.83
N LEU A 177 1.61 15.67 32.78
CA LEU A 177 1.09 16.89 33.43
C LEU A 177 2.21 17.76 33.99
N ASP A 178 3.17 17.16 34.70
CA ASP A 178 4.27 17.89 35.32
C ASP A 178 5.15 18.60 34.29
N SER A 179 5.41 17.94 33.15
CA SER A 179 6.17 18.52 32.06
C SER A 179 5.38 19.63 31.36
N MET A 180 4.07 19.44 31.19
CA MET A 180 3.22 20.41 30.51
C MET A 180 3.12 21.70 31.33
N MET A 181 2.93 21.60 32.66
CA MET A 181 2.96 22.77 33.55
C MET A 181 4.24 23.60 33.35
N GLN A 182 5.41 22.97 33.35
CA GLN A 182 6.67 23.68 33.15
C GLN A 182 6.79 24.31 31.75
N LYS A 183 6.40 23.57 30.70
CA LYS A 183 6.44 24.05 29.31
C LYS A 183 5.57 25.28 29.10
N VAL A 184 4.30 25.22 29.52
CA VAL A 184 3.35 26.31 29.28
C VAL A 184 3.73 27.57 30.05
N THR A 185 4.29 27.42 31.25
CA THR A 185 4.81 28.55 32.01
C THR A 185 6.07 29.13 31.38
N ALA A 186 7.01 28.29 30.95
CA ALA A 186 8.26 28.75 30.37
C ALA A 186 8.12 29.45 29.02
N PHE A 187 7.09 29.10 28.25
CA PHE A 187 6.87 29.61 26.90
C PHE A 187 5.67 30.55 26.78
N ASP A 188 5.13 31.02 27.91
CA ASP A 188 4.00 31.95 27.97
C ASP A 188 2.76 31.45 27.21
N MET A 189 2.48 30.14 27.29
CA MET A 189 1.36 29.52 26.59
C MET A 189 0.10 29.63 27.44
N PRO A 190 -1.03 30.14 26.92
CA PRO A 190 -2.25 30.36 27.69
C PRO A 190 -3.05 29.06 27.83
N ILE A 191 -2.47 28.05 28.46
CA ILE A 191 -3.06 26.71 28.57
C ILE A 191 -3.57 26.45 29.99
N ALA A 192 -4.70 25.75 30.08
CA ALA A 192 -5.28 25.22 31.30
C ALA A 192 -5.26 23.70 31.28
N VAL A 193 -4.57 23.09 32.24
CA VAL A 193 -4.31 21.65 32.30
C VAL A 193 -5.39 20.97 33.13
N GLY A 194 -6.07 19.99 32.56
CA GLY A 194 -7.07 19.14 33.22
C GLY A 194 -6.88 17.66 32.91
N VAL A 195 -7.45 16.80 33.74
CA VAL A 195 -7.34 15.35 33.61
C VAL A 195 -8.71 14.77 33.28
N ALA A 196 -8.87 14.15 32.11
CA ALA A 196 -10.12 13.56 31.66
C ALA A 196 -10.45 12.26 32.42
N LYS A 197 -11.73 12.07 32.77
CA LYS A 197 -12.23 10.78 33.28
C LYS A 197 -12.37 9.77 32.15
N ASN A 198 -12.96 10.18 31.03
CA ASN A 198 -13.11 9.37 29.82
C ASN A 198 -12.16 9.88 28.72
N TRP A 199 -10.90 9.47 28.84
CA TRP A 199 -9.82 9.93 27.99
C TRP A 199 -10.03 9.62 26.50
N THR A 200 -10.47 8.41 26.15
CA THR A 200 -10.57 7.98 24.75
C THR A 200 -11.66 8.71 23.96
N ASN A 201 -12.59 9.37 24.65
CA ASN A 201 -13.71 10.07 24.02
C ASN A 201 -13.60 11.60 24.10
N MET A 202 -13.03 12.14 25.18
CA MET A 202 -13.11 13.58 25.46
C MET A 202 -12.40 14.46 24.41
N PRO A 203 -11.15 14.16 23.96
CA PRO A 203 -10.49 14.93 22.91
C PRO A 203 -11.20 14.89 21.55
N LEU A 204 -12.06 13.90 21.28
CA LEU A 204 -12.85 13.81 20.05
C LEU A 204 -14.03 14.80 20.02
N HIS A 205 -14.48 15.26 21.19
CA HIS A 205 -15.67 16.11 21.32
C HIS A 205 -15.38 17.50 21.88
N VAL A 206 -14.22 17.68 22.53
CA VAL A 206 -13.77 18.97 23.04
C VAL A 206 -12.62 19.46 22.16
N LYS A 207 -12.80 20.60 21.50
CA LYS A 207 -11.70 21.27 20.77
C LYS A 207 -10.67 21.75 21.77
N SER A 208 -9.66 20.92 21.99
CA SER A 208 -8.63 21.09 23.01
C SER A 208 -7.25 20.72 22.46
N THR A 209 -6.23 21.14 23.17
CA THR A 209 -4.93 20.46 23.12
C THR A 209 -5.00 19.22 24.00
N PHE A 210 -4.22 18.19 23.69
CA PHE A 210 -4.30 16.93 24.44
C PHE A 210 -2.98 16.16 24.42
N TYR A 211 -2.71 15.43 25.51
CA TYR A 211 -1.58 14.52 25.62
C TYR A 211 -1.75 13.34 24.66
N TRP A 212 -0.77 12.94 23.87
CA TRP A 212 -0.92 11.71 23.09
C TRP A 212 0.43 11.11 22.72
N TRP A 213 0.41 9.92 22.14
CA TRP A 213 1.59 9.24 21.63
C TRP A 213 1.36 8.71 20.23
N ILE A 214 2.46 8.51 19.51
CA ILE A 214 2.48 7.81 18.24
C ILE A 214 3.42 6.59 18.34
N PRO A 215 3.11 5.47 17.66
CA PRO A 215 1.87 5.23 16.93
C PRO A 215 0.69 4.98 17.89
N ASP A 216 -0.52 5.41 17.53
CA ASP A 216 -1.77 5.15 18.26
C ASP A 216 -2.96 5.52 17.36
N THR A 217 -4.11 4.91 17.55
CA THR A 217 -5.29 5.07 16.67
C THR A 217 -6.42 5.91 17.27
N THR A 218 -6.36 6.17 18.58
CA THR A 218 -7.46 6.74 19.37
C THR A 218 -7.96 8.05 18.76
N PHE A 219 -7.05 8.93 18.35
CA PHE A 219 -7.39 10.27 17.87
C PHE A 219 -7.06 10.52 16.39
N LEU A 220 -6.83 9.47 15.59
CA LEU A 220 -6.49 9.63 14.16
C LEU A 220 -7.53 10.42 13.34
N ASP A 221 -8.80 10.45 13.77
CA ASP A 221 -9.86 11.20 13.07
C ASP A 221 -9.68 12.71 13.17
N LEU A 222 -8.93 13.17 14.17
CA LEU A 222 -8.60 14.59 14.35
C LEU A 222 -7.44 15.03 13.44
N ASP A 223 -6.83 14.08 12.71
CA ASP A 223 -5.54 14.21 12.03
C ASP A 223 -4.54 15.04 12.84
N PRO A 224 -4.18 14.57 14.04
CA PRO A 224 -3.61 15.42 15.07
C PRO A 224 -2.22 15.95 14.71
N VAL A 225 -2.02 17.23 14.99
CA VAL A 225 -0.75 17.95 14.79
C VAL A 225 -0.07 18.08 16.15
N HIS A 226 1.21 17.68 16.24
CA HIS A 226 1.98 17.84 17.45
C HIS A 226 2.56 19.24 17.58
N ILE A 227 2.69 19.72 18.81
CA ILE A 227 3.46 20.93 19.13
C ILE A 227 4.93 20.54 19.26
N THR A 228 5.78 21.15 18.43
CA THR A 228 7.23 20.98 18.49
C THR A 228 7.79 21.83 19.63
N PHE A 229 8.45 21.17 20.58
CA PHE A 229 9.21 21.79 21.68
C PHE A 229 10.72 21.70 21.41
N PRO A 230 11.58 22.43 22.16
CA PRO A 230 13.02 22.28 22.05
C PRO A 230 13.46 20.81 22.19
N PRO A 231 14.52 20.36 21.50
CA PRO A 231 14.96 18.96 21.53
C PRO A 231 15.19 18.43 22.95
N TYR A 232 14.90 17.14 23.17
CA TYR A 232 15.05 16.49 24.47
C TYR A 232 16.45 16.65 25.07
N ASP A 233 16.53 17.13 26.31
CA ASP A 233 17.77 17.22 27.10
C ASP A 233 17.70 16.27 28.31
N LEU A 234 18.33 15.11 28.19
CA LEU A 234 18.42 14.10 29.26
C LEU A 234 18.99 14.67 30.57
N SER A 235 19.97 15.57 30.48
CA SER A 235 20.63 16.13 31.67
C SER A 235 19.72 17.09 32.42
N ALA A 236 18.96 17.91 31.68
CA ALA A 236 17.93 18.77 32.25
C ALA A 236 16.81 17.96 32.92
N TRP A 237 16.29 16.95 32.22
CA TRP A 237 15.21 16.10 32.73
C TRP A 237 15.59 15.35 34.00
N ARG A 238 16.83 14.83 34.09
CA ARG A 238 17.34 14.19 35.31
C ARG A 238 17.38 15.10 36.53
N ARG A 239 17.46 16.42 36.33
CA ARG A 239 17.44 17.43 37.40
C ARG A 239 16.05 18.04 37.64
N GLY A 240 15.02 17.54 36.96
CA GLY A 240 13.63 18.02 37.12
C GLY A 240 13.22 19.15 36.18
N ASP A 241 14.09 19.61 35.27
CA ASP A 241 13.75 20.57 34.21
C ASP A 241 13.23 19.84 32.98
N LYS A 242 11.92 19.92 32.76
CA LYS A 242 11.16 19.20 31.74
C LYS A 242 10.61 20.12 30.65
N ARG A 243 11.24 21.28 30.43
CA ARG A 243 10.81 22.27 29.42
C ARG A 243 11.07 21.85 27.98
N THR A 244 11.96 20.88 27.75
CA THR A 244 12.20 20.34 26.39
C THR A 244 11.17 19.27 26.02
N ALA A 245 11.19 18.81 24.77
CA ALA A 245 10.46 17.63 24.31
C ALA A 245 10.75 16.41 25.20
N THR A 246 9.82 15.46 25.22
CA THR A 246 9.97 14.16 25.91
C THR A 246 10.91 13.27 25.09
N ALA A 247 11.59 12.32 25.73
CA ALA A 247 12.35 11.30 25.02
C ALA A 247 11.44 10.53 24.06
N SER A 248 11.96 10.17 22.89
CA SER A 248 11.36 9.13 22.06
C SER A 248 11.91 7.78 22.49
N SER A 249 11.05 6.76 22.49
CA SER A 249 11.38 5.41 22.95
C SER A 249 11.35 4.48 21.75
N ALA A 250 12.35 3.61 21.61
CA ALA A 250 12.29 2.59 20.56
C ALA A 250 11.11 1.64 20.86
N ILE A 251 10.35 1.30 19.82
CA ILE A 251 9.33 0.25 19.95
C ILE A 251 10.01 -1.09 19.75
N ASN A 252 10.09 -1.89 20.81
CA ASN A 252 10.89 -3.12 20.82
C ASN A 252 10.03 -4.37 20.66
N LYS A 253 10.71 -5.46 20.27
CA LYS A 253 10.13 -6.79 20.13
C LYS A 253 10.56 -7.67 21.29
N LEU A 254 9.60 -8.10 22.09
CA LEU A 254 9.85 -9.08 23.13
C LEU A 254 9.34 -10.45 22.70
N VAL A 255 10.16 -11.48 22.93
CA VAL A 255 9.75 -12.87 22.65
C VAL A 255 9.99 -13.77 23.86
N SER A 256 9.28 -14.89 23.92
CA SER A 256 9.57 -15.96 24.87
C SER A 256 11.02 -16.44 24.74
N GLN A 257 11.66 -16.74 25.87
CA GLN A 257 13.06 -17.13 25.94
C GLN A 257 13.40 -18.39 25.11
N ASP A 258 12.46 -19.34 25.02
CA ASP A 258 12.64 -20.60 24.32
C ASP A 258 12.35 -20.51 22.80
N LEU A 259 11.96 -19.34 22.27
CA LEU A 259 11.56 -19.18 20.87
C LEU A 259 12.69 -19.60 19.91
N SER A 260 13.95 -19.29 20.24
CA SER A 260 15.12 -19.66 19.43
C SER A 260 15.26 -21.18 19.26
N ALA A 261 14.97 -21.93 20.32
CA ALA A 261 15.07 -23.39 20.33
C ALA A 261 13.87 -24.05 19.64
N LEU A 262 12.69 -23.49 19.83
CA LEU A 262 11.42 -24.08 19.36
C LEU A 262 11.08 -23.69 17.91
N ALA A 263 11.42 -22.47 17.50
CA ALA A 263 11.06 -21.90 16.20
C ALA A 263 12.14 -20.90 15.69
N PRO A 264 13.37 -21.36 15.39
CA PRO A 264 14.49 -20.49 15.04
C PRO A 264 14.21 -19.60 13.81
N VAL A 265 13.49 -20.13 12.81
CA VAL A 265 13.11 -19.37 11.60
C VAL A 265 12.14 -18.23 11.93
N VAL A 266 11.21 -18.45 12.87
CA VAL A 266 10.25 -17.42 13.31
C VAL A 266 11.00 -16.34 14.08
N GLU A 267 11.91 -16.71 14.97
CA GLU A 267 12.74 -15.73 15.66
C GLU A 267 13.58 -14.90 14.68
N GLU A 268 14.21 -15.54 13.69
CA GLU A 268 15.00 -14.83 12.68
C GLU A 268 14.13 -13.84 11.87
N PHE A 269 12.93 -14.26 11.47
CA PHE A 269 11.97 -13.37 10.83
C PHE A 269 11.61 -12.18 11.72
N ILE A 270 11.20 -12.42 12.98
CA ILE A 270 10.82 -11.36 13.91
C ILE A 270 12.01 -10.44 14.19
N ARG A 271 13.22 -10.97 14.38
CA ARG A 271 14.45 -10.20 14.59
C ARG A 271 14.74 -9.26 13.42
N ASN A 272 14.49 -9.70 12.19
CA ASN A 272 14.68 -8.91 10.97
C ASN A 272 13.48 -8.06 10.59
N LEU A 273 12.31 -8.26 11.21
CA LEU A 273 11.12 -7.46 10.98
C LEU A 273 11.39 -6.00 11.35
N ARG A 274 11.11 -5.11 10.40
CA ARG A 274 11.24 -3.66 10.50
C ARG A 274 10.06 -3.01 9.78
N PHE A 275 9.51 -1.95 10.38
CA PHE A 275 8.51 -1.10 9.74
C PHE A 275 8.98 0.36 9.74
N ASN A 276 8.52 1.12 8.76
CA ASN A 276 8.60 2.57 8.78
C ASN A 276 7.39 3.12 9.57
N MET A 277 7.61 4.12 10.43
CA MET A 277 6.52 4.77 11.19
C MET A 277 5.40 5.27 10.29
N ASN A 278 5.72 5.84 9.13
CA ASN A 278 4.73 6.39 8.21
C ASN A 278 3.85 5.28 7.61
N ASP A 279 4.43 4.10 7.36
CA ASP A 279 3.69 2.94 6.85
C ASP A 279 2.77 2.38 7.95
N VAL A 280 3.24 2.32 9.20
CA VAL A 280 2.43 1.90 10.36
C VAL A 280 1.24 2.84 10.55
N MET A 281 1.47 4.16 10.54
CA MET A 281 0.42 5.16 10.67
C MET A 281 -0.57 5.11 9.49
N SER A 282 -0.08 4.89 8.27
CA SER A 282 -0.95 4.70 7.08
C SER A 282 -1.83 3.47 7.21
N MET A 283 -1.26 2.33 7.61
CA MET A 283 -2.00 1.09 7.85
C MET A 283 -3.08 1.27 8.91
N MET A 284 -2.76 1.96 10.02
CA MET A 284 -3.72 2.26 11.08
C MET A 284 -4.87 3.15 10.58
N LYS A 285 -4.57 4.16 9.75
CA LYS A 285 -5.58 5.02 9.10
C LYS A 285 -6.49 4.23 8.16
N ASP A 286 -5.93 3.35 7.33
CA ASP A 286 -6.71 2.52 6.39
C ASP A 286 -7.68 1.59 7.13
N ARG A 287 -7.24 0.96 8.22
CA ARG A 287 -8.10 0.11 9.07
C ARG A 287 -9.24 0.88 9.71
N LYS A 288 -8.96 2.08 10.20
CA LYS A 288 -10.00 2.95 10.76
C LYS A 288 -11.01 3.36 9.68
N ALA A 289 -10.55 3.61 8.45
CA ALA A 289 -11.42 3.91 7.32
C ALA A 289 -12.33 2.73 6.92
N THR A 290 -11.96 1.49 7.25
CA THR A 290 -12.82 0.30 7.07
C THR A 290 -13.86 0.09 8.18
N GLY A 291 -13.89 0.97 9.19
CA GLY A 291 -14.87 0.94 10.29
C GLY A 291 -14.42 0.17 11.53
N ASP A 292 -13.15 -0.25 11.59
CA ASP A 292 -12.57 -0.92 12.75
C ASP A 292 -12.45 0.09 13.91
N SER A 293 -12.77 -0.34 15.14
CA SER A 293 -12.65 0.55 16.31
C SER A 293 -11.18 0.80 16.66
N HIS A 294 -10.88 1.87 17.40
CA HIS A 294 -9.50 2.12 17.85
C HIS A 294 -8.92 0.94 18.65
N TRP A 295 -9.77 0.23 19.41
CA TRP A 295 -9.40 -1.02 20.06
C TRP A 295 -9.04 -2.10 19.05
N ASP A 296 -9.84 -2.32 18.01
CA ASP A 296 -9.53 -3.34 16.99
C ASP A 296 -8.25 -3.04 16.21
N VAL A 297 -7.89 -1.76 16.05
CA VAL A 297 -6.67 -1.35 15.35
C VAL A 297 -5.44 -1.33 16.27
N ALA A 298 -5.60 -0.98 17.55
CA ALA A 298 -4.52 -0.99 18.55
C ALA A 298 -4.31 -2.36 19.22
N TRP A 299 -5.29 -3.27 19.11
CA TRP A 299 -5.37 -4.49 19.91
C TRP A 299 -5.65 -5.72 19.04
N GLU A 300 -4.72 -6.08 18.17
CA GLU A 300 -4.56 -7.49 17.79
C GLU A 300 -3.53 -8.11 18.74
N VAL A 301 -3.99 -9.12 19.51
CA VAL A 301 -3.23 -10.05 20.36
C VAL A 301 -3.20 -9.74 21.88
N GLU A 302 -4.36 -9.56 22.53
CA GLU A 302 -4.58 -10.37 23.74
C GLU A 302 -5.42 -11.58 23.33
N ASP A 303 -4.90 -12.76 23.64
CA ASP A 303 -5.62 -14.02 23.50
C ASP A 303 -5.91 -14.53 22.10
N VAL A 304 -4.84 -14.64 21.30
CA VAL A 304 -4.72 -15.78 20.39
C VAL A 304 -4.50 -17.04 21.24
N SER A 305 -5.59 -17.58 21.81
CA SER A 305 -5.83 -19.01 21.58
C SER A 305 -5.56 -19.25 20.10
N MET A 306 -4.90 -20.36 19.73
CA MET A 306 -4.56 -20.71 18.34
C MET A 306 -5.75 -20.74 17.34
N THR A 307 -6.89 -20.16 17.67
CA THR A 307 -8.01 -19.76 16.80
C THR A 307 -7.75 -18.51 15.96
N GLY A 308 -6.72 -17.71 16.26
CA GLY A 308 -6.42 -16.44 15.59
C GLY A 308 -5.19 -16.44 14.67
N LEU A 309 -4.74 -17.60 14.16
CA LEU A 309 -4.00 -17.56 12.91
C LEU A 309 -4.96 -16.96 11.86
N PRO A 310 -4.52 -16.06 10.96
CA PRO A 310 -5.34 -15.72 9.80
C PRO A 310 -5.80 -17.04 9.22
N ASP A 311 -7.13 -17.23 9.12
CA ASP A 311 -7.72 -18.42 8.52
C ASP A 311 -6.85 -18.72 7.30
N LYS A 312 -6.12 -19.84 7.31
CA LYS A 312 -5.11 -20.16 6.29
C LYS A 312 -5.74 -20.22 4.90
N THR A 313 -7.07 -20.21 4.86
CA THR A 313 -7.92 -20.20 3.69
C THR A 313 -8.55 -18.83 3.39
N LYS A 314 -8.20 -17.75 4.10
CA LYS A 314 -8.60 -16.35 3.84
C LYS A 314 -7.52 -15.63 3.05
N CYS A 315 -7.47 -15.90 1.75
CA CYS A 315 -6.47 -15.35 0.86
C CYS A 315 -6.80 -13.91 0.47
N PHE A 316 -5.77 -13.13 0.15
CA PHE A 316 -5.84 -11.73 -0.26
C PHE A 316 -5.60 -11.59 -1.78
N PRO A 317 -5.90 -10.42 -2.40
CA PRO A 317 -5.72 -10.22 -3.83
C PRO A 317 -4.30 -10.62 -4.30
N GLY A 318 -4.24 -11.38 -5.39
CA GLY A 318 -3.00 -11.96 -5.94
C GLY A 318 -2.68 -13.35 -5.40
N PHE A 319 -3.32 -13.77 -4.31
CA PHE A 319 -3.17 -15.10 -3.73
C PHE A 319 -4.46 -15.89 -3.89
N GLY A 320 -4.37 -17.21 -3.79
CA GLY A 320 -5.53 -18.08 -3.79
C GLY A 320 -5.30 -19.38 -3.05
N LEU A 321 -6.42 -20.08 -2.78
CA LEU A 321 -6.43 -21.36 -2.10
C LEU A 321 -5.58 -22.40 -2.81
N TYR A 322 -4.64 -22.99 -2.07
CA TYR A 322 -3.74 -24.03 -2.53
C TYR A 322 -3.87 -25.26 -1.63
N ASP A 323 -4.13 -26.40 -2.25
CA ASP A 323 -4.19 -27.71 -1.60
C ASP A 323 -2.78 -28.29 -1.56
N THR A 324 -2.20 -28.33 -0.36
CA THR A 324 -0.81 -28.81 -0.17
C THR A 324 -0.67 -30.31 -0.33
N ASP A 325 -1.73 -31.09 -0.11
CA ASP A 325 -1.73 -32.53 -0.28
C ASP A 325 -1.75 -32.91 -1.77
N ARG A 326 -2.49 -32.13 -2.57
CA ARG A 326 -2.61 -32.33 -4.03
C ARG A 326 -1.59 -31.54 -4.85
N GLY A 327 -0.89 -30.60 -4.23
CA GLY A 327 0.05 -29.71 -4.91
C GLY A 327 -0.62 -28.82 -5.97
N ALA A 328 -1.87 -28.39 -5.76
CA ALA A 328 -2.65 -27.68 -6.77
C ALA A 328 -3.57 -26.60 -6.19
N PHE A 329 -3.86 -25.56 -6.98
CA PHE A 329 -4.88 -24.57 -6.61
C PHE A 329 -6.28 -25.16 -6.60
N THR A 330 -7.09 -24.77 -5.62
CA THR A 330 -8.48 -25.19 -5.47
C THR A 330 -9.44 -24.00 -5.51
N GLN A 331 -10.70 -24.26 -5.88
CA GLN A 331 -11.78 -23.27 -5.94
C GLN A 331 -12.76 -23.44 -4.77
N SER A 332 -12.43 -24.28 -3.78
CA SER A 332 -13.33 -24.59 -2.67
C SER A 332 -12.53 -24.84 -1.39
N ARG A 333 -13.12 -24.42 -0.26
CA ARG A 333 -12.65 -24.73 1.10
C ARG A 333 -13.28 -26.00 1.68
N ASN A 334 -14.12 -26.69 0.91
CA ASN A 334 -14.81 -27.91 1.32
C ASN A 334 -13.94 -29.13 0.98
N GLY A 335 -13.23 -29.64 1.98
CA GLY A 335 -12.38 -30.82 1.88
C GLY A 335 -11.66 -31.08 3.20
N THR A 336 -11.10 -32.28 3.36
CA THR A 336 -10.25 -32.66 4.50
C THR A 336 -8.77 -32.32 4.27
N SER A 337 -8.43 -31.68 3.15
CA SER A 337 -7.04 -31.36 2.79
C SER A 337 -6.52 -30.13 3.50
N PHE A 338 -5.20 -30.09 3.70
CA PHE A 338 -4.55 -28.94 4.30
C PHE A 338 -4.42 -27.80 3.27
N LEU A 339 -5.23 -26.76 3.46
CA LEU A 339 -5.32 -25.60 2.59
C LEU A 339 -4.48 -24.43 3.12
N GLU A 340 -3.78 -23.76 2.23
CA GLU A 340 -3.06 -22.51 2.49
C GLU A 340 -3.26 -21.50 1.36
N CYS A 341 -2.75 -20.27 1.54
CA CYS A 341 -2.74 -19.26 0.49
C CYS A 341 -1.38 -19.21 -0.20
N ARG A 342 -1.37 -19.38 -1.54
CA ARG A 342 -0.19 -19.17 -2.38
C ARG A 342 -0.46 -18.13 -3.46
N ALA A 343 0.59 -17.45 -3.90
CA ALA A 343 0.51 -16.51 -5.01
C ALA A 343 0.05 -17.24 -6.27
N CYS A 344 -0.92 -16.69 -6.99
CA CYS A 344 -1.37 -17.30 -8.24
C CYS A 344 -0.21 -17.34 -9.24
N GLU A 345 0.09 -18.52 -9.77
CA GLU A 345 1.16 -18.69 -10.76
C GLU A 345 0.79 -18.03 -12.10
N SER A 346 1.80 -17.77 -12.93
CA SER A 346 1.61 -17.30 -14.31
C SER A 346 0.65 -18.21 -15.08
N GLY A 347 -0.23 -17.61 -15.87
CA GLY A 347 -1.37 -18.27 -16.51
C GLY A 347 -2.63 -18.30 -15.65
N ARG A 348 -2.57 -17.84 -14.39
CA ARG A 348 -3.72 -17.71 -13.49
C ARG A 348 -3.87 -16.28 -12.97
N TYR A 349 -5.07 -15.97 -12.48
CA TYR A 349 -5.39 -14.73 -11.80
C TYR A 349 -6.19 -14.99 -10.52
N SER A 350 -6.00 -14.13 -9.53
CA SER A 350 -6.72 -14.17 -8.26
C SER A 350 -8.13 -13.63 -8.44
N SER A 351 -9.12 -14.44 -8.07
CA SER A 351 -10.53 -14.11 -8.19
C SER A 351 -11.23 -14.26 -6.85
N ARG A 352 -12.19 -13.38 -6.56
CA ARG A 352 -12.96 -13.42 -5.31
C ARG A 352 -13.81 -14.70 -5.24
N LEU A 353 -13.77 -15.37 -4.10
CA LEU A 353 -14.57 -16.55 -3.77
C LEU A 353 -15.30 -16.28 -2.45
N LYS A 354 -16.63 -16.40 -2.44
CA LYS A 354 -17.44 -16.30 -1.22
C LYS A 354 -18.13 -17.64 -0.96
N ASP A 355 -17.94 -18.18 0.23
CA ASP A 355 -18.60 -19.41 0.70
C ASP A 355 -19.11 -19.25 2.13
N GLU A 356 -19.49 -20.36 2.77
CA GLU A 356 -20.04 -20.40 4.14
C GLU A 356 -19.07 -19.84 5.20
N LYS A 357 -17.75 -19.87 4.95
CA LYS A 357 -16.70 -19.31 5.82
C LYS A 357 -16.34 -17.86 5.47
N GLY A 358 -17.14 -17.19 4.64
CA GLY A 358 -16.97 -15.78 4.28
C GLY A 358 -16.23 -15.56 2.96
N LEU A 359 -15.55 -14.41 2.83
CA LEU A 359 -14.83 -14.02 1.61
C LEU A 359 -13.37 -14.50 1.62
N THR A 360 -12.91 -15.03 0.50
CA THR A 360 -11.51 -15.40 0.22
C THR A 360 -11.19 -15.18 -1.27
N HIS A 361 -10.03 -15.65 -1.73
CA HIS A 361 -9.61 -15.61 -3.13
C HIS A 361 -9.18 -17.01 -3.61
N ALA A 362 -9.39 -17.28 -4.90
CA ALA A 362 -8.96 -18.50 -5.57
C ALA A 362 -8.34 -18.19 -6.94
N CYS A 363 -7.31 -18.95 -7.31
CA CYS A 363 -6.56 -18.75 -8.55
C CYS A 363 -7.25 -19.44 -9.73
N LYS A 364 -7.84 -18.65 -10.63
CA LYS A 364 -8.49 -19.14 -11.84
C LYS A 364 -7.55 -19.06 -13.03
N GLU A 365 -7.67 -20.02 -13.94
CA GLU A 365 -6.93 -20.00 -15.19
C GLU A 365 -7.40 -18.87 -16.10
N CYS A 366 -6.47 -18.27 -16.82
CA CYS A 366 -6.80 -17.38 -17.93
C CYS A 366 -7.60 -18.16 -18.98
N ALA A 367 -8.72 -17.59 -19.42
CA ALA A 367 -9.57 -18.20 -20.44
C ALA A 367 -8.90 -18.13 -21.82
N PRO A 368 -9.29 -18.98 -22.80
CA PRO A 368 -8.88 -18.83 -24.18
C PRO A 368 -9.08 -17.39 -24.69
N GLY A 369 -8.11 -16.90 -25.45
CA GLY A 369 -8.01 -15.51 -25.87
C GLY A 369 -7.32 -14.58 -24.88
N THR A 370 -6.95 -15.07 -23.69
CA THR A 370 -6.21 -14.30 -22.68
C THR A 370 -4.95 -15.01 -22.23
N SER A 371 -4.01 -14.25 -21.68
CA SER A 371 -2.80 -14.77 -21.06
C SER A 371 -2.36 -13.95 -19.86
N GLN A 372 -1.48 -14.49 -19.03
CA GLN A 372 -0.89 -13.76 -17.91
C GLN A 372 0.53 -14.27 -17.63
N SER A 373 1.52 -13.42 -17.91
CA SER A 373 2.93 -13.77 -17.74
C SER A 373 3.43 -13.59 -16.31
N SER A 374 2.75 -12.78 -15.50
CA SER A 374 3.15 -12.46 -14.13
C SER A 374 2.40 -13.30 -13.11
N GLY A 375 3.09 -13.72 -12.05
CA GLY A 375 2.45 -14.26 -10.86
C GLY A 375 1.67 -13.19 -10.09
N ALA A 376 0.79 -13.63 -9.20
CA ALA A 376 -0.05 -12.79 -8.34
C ALA A 376 -0.96 -11.77 -9.06
N ALA A 377 -1.29 -12.03 -10.33
CA ALA A 377 -2.15 -11.14 -11.10
C ALA A 377 -3.61 -11.13 -10.60
N LEU A 378 -4.30 -10.02 -10.83
CA LEU A 378 -5.73 -9.85 -10.49
C LEU A 378 -6.66 -10.03 -11.70
N SER A 379 -6.10 -10.10 -12.90
CA SER A 379 -6.81 -10.32 -14.16
C SER A 379 -5.87 -10.91 -15.20
N CYS A 380 -6.43 -11.43 -16.29
CA CYS A 380 -5.69 -11.88 -17.46
C CYS A 380 -5.74 -10.80 -18.55
N GLU A 381 -4.67 -10.70 -19.32
CA GLU A 381 -4.54 -9.76 -20.43
C GLU A 381 -5.10 -10.38 -21.71
N LEU A 382 -5.81 -9.60 -22.51
CA LEU A 382 -6.29 -10.04 -23.82
C LEU A 382 -5.11 -10.20 -24.77
N CYS A 383 -5.12 -11.28 -25.58
CA CYS A 383 -4.22 -11.39 -26.71
C CYS A 383 -4.41 -10.22 -27.66
N GLN A 384 -3.30 -9.62 -28.10
CA GLN A 384 -3.35 -8.46 -28.98
C GLN A 384 -3.71 -8.87 -30.41
N LEU A 385 -3.86 -7.88 -31.29
CA LEU A 385 -4.08 -8.14 -32.71
C LEU A 385 -2.93 -8.98 -33.27
N GLY A 386 -3.25 -9.90 -34.18
CA GLY A 386 -2.29 -10.86 -34.71
C GLY A 386 -1.90 -11.96 -33.73
N GLU A 387 -2.47 -12.00 -32.54
CA GLU A 387 -2.21 -13.03 -31.54
C GLU A 387 -3.48 -13.77 -31.16
N TYR A 388 -3.32 -15.00 -30.68
CA TYR A 388 -4.40 -15.86 -30.24
C TYR A 388 -3.94 -16.74 -29.07
N GLN A 389 -4.90 -17.27 -28.32
CA GLN A 389 -4.61 -18.30 -27.32
C GLN A 389 -5.77 -19.28 -27.21
N ASN A 390 -5.55 -20.54 -27.58
CA ASN A 390 -6.59 -21.56 -27.59
C ASN A 390 -6.65 -22.39 -26.30
N SER A 391 -5.61 -22.37 -25.45
CA SER A 391 -5.59 -23.06 -24.16
C SER A 391 -5.90 -22.14 -22.99
N SER A 392 -6.60 -22.68 -21.99
CA SER A 392 -6.69 -22.03 -20.69
C SER A 392 -5.34 -22.08 -19.96
N GLY A 393 -5.12 -21.19 -18.99
CA GLY A 393 -3.94 -21.25 -18.14
C GLY A 393 -2.66 -20.75 -18.79
N SER A 394 -2.77 -20.01 -19.89
CA SER A 394 -1.63 -19.70 -20.74
C SER A 394 -0.85 -18.47 -20.25
N GLN A 395 0.48 -18.56 -20.30
CA GLN A 395 1.39 -17.50 -19.82
C GLN A 395 1.67 -16.42 -20.87
N SER A 396 1.43 -16.74 -22.14
CA SER A 396 1.62 -15.84 -23.28
C SER A 396 0.60 -16.14 -24.38
N CYS A 397 0.41 -15.19 -25.28
CA CYS A 397 -0.35 -15.39 -26.50
C CYS A 397 0.56 -15.87 -27.63
N ASN A 398 0.01 -16.69 -28.52
CA ASN A 398 0.68 -17.18 -29.72
C ASN A 398 0.44 -16.23 -30.88
N ARG A 399 1.44 -15.99 -31.72
CA ARG A 399 1.25 -15.23 -32.96
C ARG A 399 0.54 -16.09 -34.00
N CYS A 400 -0.35 -15.49 -34.79
CA CYS A 400 -0.97 -16.18 -35.92
C CYS A 400 0.10 -16.72 -36.87
N ASN A 401 -0.03 -17.98 -37.26
CA ASN A 401 0.85 -18.59 -38.25
C ASN A 401 0.72 -17.91 -39.62
N ILE A 402 1.74 -18.11 -40.46
CA ILE A 402 1.72 -17.63 -41.85
C ILE A 402 0.46 -18.16 -42.57
N GLY A 403 -0.27 -17.26 -43.25
CA GLY A 403 -1.55 -17.56 -43.90
C GLY A 403 -2.78 -17.40 -43.00
N PHE A 404 -2.59 -16.93 -41.77
CA PHE A 404 -3.65 -16.58 -40.83
C PHE A 404 -3.47 -15.16 -40.30
N TYR A 405 -4.57 -14.53 -39.92
CA TYR A 405 -4.60 -13.20 -39.32
C TYR A 405 -5.57 -13.13 -38.14
N GLN A 406 -5.45 -12.12 -37.28
CA GLN A 406 -6.40 -11.85 -36.21
C GLN A 406 -6.61 -10.35 -36.01
N ASP A 407 -7.84 -9.90 -36.28
CA ASP A 407 -8.28 -8.51 -36.28
C ASP A 407 -9.06 -8.11 -35.01
N GLN A 408 -9.23 -9.02 -34.07
CA GLN A 408 -9.91 -8.82 -32.79
C GLN A 408 -9.03 -9.24 -31.61
N LYS A 409 -8.91 -8.35 -30.63
CA LYS A 409 -8.25 -8.67 -29.34
C LYS A 409 -9.05 -9.72 -28.60
N GLY A 410 -8.36 -10.55 -27.82
CA GLY A 410 -9.03 -11.54 -26.98
C GLY A 410 -9.49 -12.79 -27.73
N SER A 411 -9.00 -13.02 -28.94
CA SER A 411 -9.47 -14.13 -29.78
C SER A 411 -8.77 -15.44 -29.45
N PRO A 412 -9.51 -16.57 -29.38
CA PRO A 412 -8.92 -17.87 -29.09
C PRO A 412 -8.31 -18.56 -30.31
N LEU A 413 -8.58 -18.09 -31.52
CA LEU A 413 -8.14 -18.68 -32.79
C LEU A 413 -7.82 -17.58 -33.80
N CYS A 414 -6.90 -17.84 -34.73
CA CYS A 414 -6.69 -16.96 -35.89
C CYS A 414 -7.63 -17.30 -37.04
N ARG A 415 -7.98 -16.30 -37.84
CA ARG A 415 -8.76 -16.45 -39.06
C ARG A 415 -7.86 -16.84 -40.21
N GLN A 416 -8.31 -17.79 -41.03
CA GLN A 416 -7.57 -18.24 -42.21
C GLN A 416 -7.73 -17.23 -43.37
N CYS A 417 -6.66 -16.98 -44.11
CA CYS A 417 -6.76 -16.25 -45.38
C CYS A 417 -7.59 -17.06 -46.41
N PRO A 418 -8.57 -16.46 -47.11
CA PRO A 418 -9.48 -17.17 -48.02
C PRO A 418 -8.78 -18.01 -49.10
N SER A 419 -7.70 -17.49 -49.69
CA SER A 419 -6.99 -18.15 -50.80
C SER A 419 -5.48 -17.88 -50.76
N GLY A 420 -4.86 -17.79 -49.58
CA GLY A 420 -3.57 -17.08 -49.50
C GLY A 420 -2.62 -17.43 -48.38
N THR A 421 -1.55 -16.65 -48.34
CA THR A 421 -0.52 -16.57 -47.32
C THR A 421 -0.45 -15.14 -46.77
N THR A 422 0.33 -14.94 -45.71
CA THR A 422 0.73 -13.63 -45.20
C THR A 422 2.24 -13.46 -45.32
N LEU A 423 2.75 -12.25 -45.05
CA LEU A 423 4.18 -11.95 -45.09
C LEU A 423 4.97 -12.68 -43.98
N GLY A 424 4.35 -12.86 -42.82
CA GLY A 424 4.97 -13.44 -41.65
C GLY A 424 3.96 -13.79 -40.57
N PHE A 425 4.46 -14.11 -39.38
CA PHE A 425 3.63 -14.39 -38.21
C PHE A 425 2.96 -13.11 -37.69
N GLY A 426 1.76 -13.26 -37.15
CA GLY A 426 1.07 -12.20 -36.42
C GLY A 426 0.41 -11.13 -37.29
N SER A 427 -0.06 -11.50 -38.49
CA SER A 427 -0.85 -10.59 -39.32
C SER A 427 -2.14 -10.15 -38.62
N VAL A 428 -2.49 -8.88 -38.77
CA VAL A 428 -3.55 -8.23 -37.98
C VAL A 428 -4.82 -7.98 -38.78
N ALA A 429 -4.76 -8.11 -40.10
CA ALA A 429 -5.89 -7.80 -40.97
C ALA A 429 -6.00 -8.74 -42.18
N MET A 430 -7.23 -8.86 -42.70
CA MET A 430 -7.50 -9.59 -43.95
C MET A 430 -6.73 -8.99 -45.14
N THR A 431 -6.43 -7.69 -45.10
CA THR A 431 -5.66 -6.99 -46.15
C THR A 431 -4.22 -7.47 -46.23
N ASP A 432 -3.69 -8.13 -45.19
CA ASP A 432 -2.36 -8.72 -45.17
C ASP A 432 -2.30 -10.05 -45.93
N CYS A 433 -3.46 -10.59 -46.33
CA CYS A 433 -3.57 -11.82 -47.12
C CYS A 433 -3.27 -11.55 -48.60
N GLY A 434 -2.47 -12.42 -49.20
CA GLY A 434 -2.20 -12.46 -50.63
C GLY A 434 -1.91 -13.88 -51.12
N CYS A 435 -1.57 -14.05 -52.39
CA CYS A 435 -1.44 -15.40 -52.96
C CYS A 435 -0.16 -16.14 -52.53
N GLN A 436 -0.21 -17.46 -52.48
CA GLN A 436 0.97 -18.30 -52.26
C GLN A 436 1.93 -18.24 -53.46
N ASN A 437 3.16 -18.77 -53.31
CA ASN A 437 4.10 -18.85 -54.43
C ASN A 437 3.50 -19.62 -55.62
N GLY A 438 3.71 -19.13 -56.84
CA GLY A 438 3.15 -19.70 -58.06
C GLY A 438 1.71 -19.26 -58.38
N TYR A 439 1.12 -18.39 -57.56
CA TYR A 439 -0.17 -17.78 -57.79
C TYR A 439 -0.07 -16.25 -57.73
N ILE A 440 -0.88 -15.54 -58.51
CA ILE A 440 -0.93 -14.08 -58.57
C ILE A 440 -2.30 -13.57 -58.13
N LYS A 441 -2.30 -12.49 -57.35
CA LYS A 441 -3.53 -11.82 -56.90
C LYS A 441 -4.12 -10.99 -58.03
N VAL A 442 -5.34 -11.33 -58.41
CA VAL A 442 -6.14 -10.66 -59.45
C VAL A 442 -7.37 -10.03 -58.79
N GLU A 443 -7.57 -8.74 -58.99
CA GLU A 443 -8.75 -8.04 -58.48
C GLU A 443 -9.98 -8.36 -59.34
N THR A 444 -11.04 -8.86 -58.72
CA THR A 444 -12.30 -9.24 -59.38
C THR A 444 -13.45 -8.27 -59.05
N GLY A 445 -13.15 -7.21 -58.31
CA GLY A 445 -14.06 -6.13 -57.95
C GLY A 445 -13.39 -5.17 -56.95
N PRO A 446 -14.12 -4.15 -56.44
CA PRO A 446 -13.54 -3.11 -55.58
C PRO A 446 -12.97 -3.63 -54.24
N VAL A 447 -13.38 -4.82 -53.80
CA VAL A 447 -12.97 -5.42 -52.52
C VAL A 447 -12.70 -6.93 -52.63
N ASN A 448 -12.93 -7.52 -53.81
CA ASN A 448 -12.81 -8.96 -54.04
C ASN A 448 -11.60 -9.24 -54.92
N TRP A 449 -10.91 -10.33 -54.61
CA TRP A 449 -9.75 -10.78 -55.35
C TRP A 449 -9.69 -12.30 -55.35
N SER A 450 -9.03 -12.86 -56.36
CA SER A 450 -8.78 -14.29 -56.52
C SER A 450 -7.28 -14.54 -56.70
N CYS A 451 -6.87 -15.79 -56.43
CA CYS A 451 -5.53 -16.26 -56.76
C CYS A 451 -5.58 -17.07 -58.04
N GLU A 452 -4.97 -16.52 -59.08
CA GLU A 452 -4.84 -17.22 -60.36
C GLU A 452 -3.48 -17.91 -60.42
N LYS A 453 -3.48 -19.17 -60.89
CA LYS A 453 -2.25 -19.93 -61.04
C LYS A 453 -1.43 -19.32 -62.17
N CYS A 454 -0.16 -19.05 -61.90
CA CYS A 454 0.71 -18.48 -62.92
C CYS A 454 1.04 -19.52 -64.00
N GLY A 455 0.86 -19.10 -65.26
CA GLY A 455 1.13 -19.90 -66.44
C GLY A 455 2.62 -20.07 -66.73
N GLU A 456 2.95 -20.88 -67.74
CA GLU A 456 4.33 -21.07 -68.19
C GLU A 456 4.95 -19.72 -68.59
N GLY A 457 6.17 -19.46 -68.09
CA GLY A 457 6.90 -18.24 -68.42
C GLY A 457 6.67 -17.06 -67.48
N LEU A 458 5.84 -17.20 -66.44
CA LEU A 458 5.60 -16.17 -65.42
C LEU A 458 6.06 -16.66 -64.04
N HIS A 459 7.01 -15.95 -63.43
CA HIS A 459 7.43 -16.20 -62.05
C HIS A 459 6.59 -15.34 -61.10
N CYS A 460 5.84 -16.01 -60.23
CA CYS A 460 5.00 -15.36 -59.22
C CYS A 460 5.53 -15.64 -57.82
N PRO A 461 6.20 -14.67 -57.18
CA PRO A 461 6.53 -14.78 -55.76
C PRO A 461 5.25 -14.74 -54.91
N SER A 462 5.35 -15.20 -53.67
CA SER A 462 4.25 -15.07 -52.71
C SER A 462 3.83 -13.60 -52.56
N LEU A 463 2.55 -13.34 -52.33
CA LEU A 463 1.97 -11.99 -52.22
C LEU A 463 2.09 -11.14 -53.50
N GLY A 464 2.50 -11.72 -54.63
CA GLY A 464 2.55 -11.03 -55.91
C GLY A 464 1.16 -10.62 -56.41
N THR A 465 1.07 -9.41 -56.98
CA THR A 465 -0.17 -8.84 -57.52
C THR A 465 -0.04 -8.58 -59.01
N GLN A 466 -1.16 -8.60 -59.73
CA GLN A 466 -1.20 -8.24 -61.15
C GLN A 466 -0.74 -6.80 -61.39
N ASP A 467 -1.12 -5.86 -60.52
CA ASP A 467 -0.64 -4.48 -60.60
C ASP A 467 0.87 -4.39 -60.39
N GLY A 468 1.43 -5.23 -59.50
CA GLY A 468 2.87 -5.31 -59.29
C GLY A 468 3.60 -5.85 -60.52
N LEU A 469 3.00 -6.82 -61.23
CA LEU A 469 3.54 -7.34 -62.50
C LEU A 469 3.60 -6.23 -63.57
N VAL A 470 2.56 -5.40 -63.69
CA VAL A 470 2.50 -4.33 -64.70
C VAL A 470 3.44 -3.17 -64.33
N SER A 471 3.32 -2.66 -63.11
CA SER A 471 4.06 -1.48 -62.63
C SER A 471 5.53 -1.77 -62.29
N GLY A 472 5.88 -3.03 -62.07
CA GLY A 472 7.19 -3.44 -61.56
C GLY A 472 7.48 -2.99 -60.13
N ASN A 473 6.44 -2.64 -59.38
CA ASN A 473 6.58 -2.14 -58.01
C ASN A 473 5.70 -2.92 -57.03
N SER A 474 6.17 -3.06 -55.80
CA SER A 474 5.41 -3.64 -54.70
C SER A 474 5.74 -2.90 -53.41
N MET A 475 4.71 -2.59 -52.63
CA MET A 475 4.86 -1.97 -51.30
C MET A 475 5.62 -2.88 -50.32
N LEU A 476 5.73 -4.17 -50.61
CA LEU A 476 6.47 -5.14 -49.79
C LEU A 476 7.94 -5.26 -50.20
N GLY A 477 8.34 -4.67 -51.34
CA GLY A 477 9.69 -4.76 -51.90
C GLY A 477 9.77 -5.55 -53.22
N ARG A 478 10.89 -5.40 -53.92
CA ARG A 478 11.10 -5.94 -55.28
C ARG A 478 11.00 -7.46 -55.37
N GLN A 479 11.34 -8.19 -54.31
CA GLN A 479 11.24 -9.65 -54.25
C GLN A 479 9.80 -10.18 -54.31
N PHE A 480 8.80 -9.32 -54.14
CA PHE A 480 7.37 -9.65 -54.24
C PHE A 480 6.75 -9.20 -55.57
N VAL A 481 7.57 -8.70 -56.51
CA VAL A 481 7.13 -8.29 -57.84
C VAL A 481 7.16 -9.51 -58.77
N PRO A 482 6.01 -9.92 -59.35
CA PRO A 482 6.01 -10.96 -60.38
C PRO A 482 6.73 -10.50 -61.64
N GLU A 483 7.38 -11.42 -62.33
CA GLU A 483 8.13 -11.10 -63.55
C GLU A 483 8.03 -12.20 -64.60
N LEU A 484 8.06 -11.82 -65.87
CA LEU A 484 8.18 -12.74 -66.98
C LEU A 484 9.60 -13.31 -67.02
N LEU A 485 9.70 -14.62 -67.19
CA LEU A 485 10.97 -15.30 -67.43
C LEU A 485 11.53 -14.88 -68.80
N LYS A 486 12.84 -15.02 -68.98
CA LYS A 486 13.49 -14.86 -70.28
C LYS A 486 12.81 -15.75 -71.33
N ASN A 487 12.71 -15.28 -72.58
CA ASN A 487 12.02 -15.91 -73.71
C ASN A 487 10.48 -15.88 -73.66
N TYR A 488 9.90 -15.16 -72.69
CA TYR A 488 8.45 -14.95 -72.60
C TYR A 488 8.07 -13.46 -72.64
N HIS A 489 6.88 -13.18 -73.18
CA HIS A 489 6.33 -11.85 -73.38
C HIS A 489 4.85 -11.79 -72.97
N SER A 490 4.43 -10.67 -72.38
CA SER A 490 3.02 -10.29 -72.23
C SER A 490 2.86 -8.78 -72.36
N THR A 491 1.62 -8.30 -72.46
CA THR A 491 1.32 -6.86 -72.61
C THR A 491 0.70 -6.29 -71.34
N ALA A 492 0.85 -4.98 -71.10
CA ALA A 492 0.24 -4.33 -69.94
C ALA A 492 -1.30 -4.44 -69.92
N ASP A 493 -1.94 -4.51 -71.09
CA ASP A 493 -3.40 -4.62 -71.21
C ASP A 493 -3.91 -6.03 -70.94
N ASN A 494 -3.05 -7.05 -71.07
CA ASN A 494 -3.37 -8.43 -70.74
C ASN A 494 -2.13 -9.14 -70.17
N PRO A 495 -1.72 -8.80 -68.93
CA PRO A 495 -0.41 -9.16 -68.39
C PRO A 495 -0.28 -10.65 -68.05
N LEU A 496 -1.40 -11.36 -67.91
CA LEU A 496 -1.47 -12.80 -67.64
C LEU A 496 -1.49 -13.65 -68.94
N ALA A 497 -1.71 -13.04 -70.11
CA ALA A 497 -1.56 -13.73 -71.39
C ALA A 497 -0.08 -13.80 -71.77
N VAL A 498 0.57 -14.88 -71.36
CA VAL A 498 2.01 -15.10 -71.58
C VAL A 498 2.25 -15.87 -72.88
N TYR A 499 3.13 -15.33 -73.73
CA TYR A 499 3.52 -15.91 -75.01
C TYR A 499 5.01 -16.25 -75.01
N ARG A 500 5.38 -17.41 -75.59
CA ARG A 500 6.78 -17.79 -75.80
C ARG A 500 7.29 -17.19 -77.10
N CYS A 501 8.46 -16.55 -77.06
CA CYS A 501 9.07 -15.90 -78.21
C CYS A 501 9.87 -16.88 -79.08
N GLN A 502 9.91 -16.64 -80.39
CA GLN A 502 10.74 -17.40 -81.31
C GLN A 502 12.15 -16.78 -81.38
N GLY A 503 13.12 -17.42 -80.71
CA GLY A 503 14.52 -17.00 -80.65
C GLY A 503 14.92 -16.30 -79.34
N ASP A 504 16.10 -16.64 -78.80
CA ASP A 504 16.54 -16.25 -77.44
C ASP A 504 16.82 -14.75 -77.24
N SER A 505 16.91 -13.96 -78.32
CA SER A 505 17.30 -12.54 -78.29
C SER A 505 16.14 -11.55 -78.29
N HIS A 506 14.89 -12.00 -78.46
CA HIS A 506 13.76 -11.10 -78.73
C HIS A 506 12.95 -10.70 -77.48
N CYS A 507 13.05 -11.47 -76.39
CA CYS A 507 12.26 -11.26 -75.17
C CYS A 507 13.13 -11.42 -73.91
N PRO A 508 13.66 -10.31 -73.35
CA PRO A 508 14.56 -10.37 -72.20
C PRO A 508 13.89 -10.78 -70.87
N GLY A 509 12.57 -11.00 -70.85
CA GLY A 509 11.80 -11.19 -69.60
C GLY A 509 11.52 -9.86 -68.88
N GLY A 510 11.16 -9.91 -67.61
CA GLY A 510 10.85 -8.74 -66.77
C GLY A 510 9.37 -8.34 -66.79
N ILE A 511 9.09 -7.05 -66.59
CA ILE A 511 7.71 -6.56 -66.54
C ILE A 511 7.18 -6.24 -67.94
N PRO A 512 5.86 -6.35 -68.19
CA PRO A 512 5.25 -6.09 -69.50
C PRO A 512 5.55 -4.70 -70.07
N GLU A 513 5.69 -3.68 -69.23
CA GLU A 513 5.96 -2.29 -69.67
C GLU A 513 7.39 -2.07 -70.19
N LEU A 514 8.41 -2.68 -69.56
CA LEU A 514 9.80 -2.58 -70.01
C LEU A 514 10.01 -3.23 -71.39
N GLN A 515 9.19 -4.22 -71.74
CA GLN A 515 9.26 -4.93 -73.01
C GLN A 515 8.71 -4.10 -74.19
N ARG A 516 7.78 -3.15 -73.95
CA ARG A 516 7.33 -2.18 -74.97
C ARG A 516 8.47 -1.28 -75.47
N TRP A 517 9.46 -1.00 -74.62
CA TRP A 517 10.60 -0.14 -74.95
C TRP A 517 11.62 -0.86 -75.84
N PHE A 518 11.90 -2.14 -75.56
CA PHE A 518 12.77 -2.98 -76.40
C PHE A 518 12.13 -3.34 -77.75
N ALA A 519 10.83 -3.65 -77.79
CA ALA A 519 10.14 -3.95 -79.06
C ALA A 519 10.16 -2.78 -80.06
N ARG A 520 10.25 -1.53 -79.60
CA ARG A 520 10.39 -0.34 -80.47
C ARG A 520 11.82 -0.06 -80.92
N HIS A 521 12.84 -0.60 -80.25
CA HIS A 521 14.26 -0.29 -80.54
C HIS A 521 15.05 -1.48 -81.10
N SER A 522 14.47 -2.69 -81.13
CA SER A 522 15.08 -3.89 -81.75
C SER A 522 14.58 -4.17 -83.19
N LEU A 523 13.75 -3.29 -83.76
CA LEU A 523 13.34 -3.30 -85.16
C LEU A 523 14.11 -2.20 -85.92
N HIS A 524 15.42 -2.38 -86.07
CA HIS A 524 16.23 -1.69 -87.07
C HIS A 524 17.20 -2.65 -87.72
#